data_AF-A0A3D4XBC6-F1
#
_entry.id   AF-A0A3D4XBC6-F1
#
_cell.length_a   1.000
_cell.length_b   1.000
_cell.length_c   1.000
_cell.angle_alpha   90.00
_cell.angle_beta   90.00
_cell.angle_gamma   90.00
#
_symmetry.space_group_name_H-M   'P 1'
#
loop_
_entity.id
_entity.type
_entity.pdbx_description
1 polymer ?
#
loop_
_entity_poly.entity_id
_entity_poly.type
_entity_poly.pdbx_seq_one_letter_code
_entity_poly.pdbx_strand_id
1 'polypeptide(L)' 'THQIRVHMAHIGCPLPGDFLYNPDFSRIKRQALHAAALDFDHPVTGEALHFEAPLPEDMMKLLKSIGV' A
#
# COMPACT_ATOMS: atom_id res chain seq x y z
N THR A 1 -3.37 7.01 -12.73
CA THR A 1 -2.43 7.91 -12.01
C THR A 1 -1.70 7.12 -10.93
N HIS A 2 -0.43 7.44 -10.64
CA HIS A 2 0.44 6.70 -9.68
C HIS A 2 0.77 7.54 -8.44
N GLN A 3 -0.21 8.30 -7.92
CA GLN A 3 0.03 9.43 -7.01
C GLN A 3 0.93 9.08 -5.81
N ILE A 4 0.56 8.08 -5.00
CA ILE A 4 1.35 7.65 -3.84
C ILE A 4 2.76 7.22 -4.28
N ARG A 5 2.86 6.39 -5.32
CA ARG A 5 4.13 5.85 -5.82
C ARG A 5 5.08 6.95 -6.30
N VAL A 6 4.56 7.92 -7.06
CA VAL A 6 5.32 9.09 -7.55
C VAL A 6 5.78 9.97 -6.40
N HIS A 7 4.88 10.28 -5.45
CA HIS A 7 5.24 11.14 -4.33
C HIS A 7 6.29 10.49 -3.42
N MET A 8 6.15 9.20 -3.12
CA MET A 8 7.13 8.44 -2.34
C MET A 8 8.50 8.41 -3.03
N ALA A 9 8.53 8.20 -4.35
CA ALA A 9 9.78 8.29 -5.11
C ALA A 9 10.37 9.70 -5.15
N HIS A 10 9.54 10.73 -5.28
CA HIS A 10 9.97 12.12 -5.33
C HIS A 10 10.65 12.58 -4.04
N ILE A 11 10.19 12.13 -2.88
CA ILE A 11 10.79 12.46 -1.58
C ILE A 11 12.02 11.59 -1.25
N GLY A 12 12.48 10.74 -2.16
CA GLY A 12 13.62 9.84 -1.95
C GLY A 12 13.30 8.58 -1.14
N CYS A 13 12.03 8.27 -0.93
CA CYS A 13 11.56 7.09 -0.19
C CYS A 13 10.66 6.19 -1.07
N PRO A 14 11.14 5.68 -2.21
CA PRO A 14 10.28 4.92 -3.11
C PRO A 14 9.86 3.57 -2.51
N LEU A 15 8.71 3.06 -2.95
CA LEU A 15 8.16 1.81 -2.42
C LEU A 15 8.97 0.59 -2.89
N PRO A 16 9.35 -0.34 -2.01
CA PRO A 16 9.95 -1.63 -2.41
C PRO A 16 9.03 -2.41 -3.36
N GLY A 17 9.62 -3.11 -4.32
CA GLY A 17 8.90 -3.91 -5.34
C GLY A 17 8.11 -3.10 -6.36
N ASP A 18 8.33 -1.78 -6.45
CA ASP A 18 7.67 -0.94 -7.45
C ASP A 18 8.41 -1.01 -8.79
N PHE A 19 7.84 -1.71 -9.76
CA PHE A 19 8.44 -1.91 -11.09
C PHE A 19 8.87 -0.61 -11.80
N LEU A 20 8.18 0.52 -11.60
CA LEU A 20 8.48 1.77 -12.31
C LEU A 20 9.43 2.68 -11.53
N TYR A 21 9.26 2.77 -10.22
CA TYR A 21 9.95 3.78 -9.41
C TYR A 21 11.02 3.22 -8.48
N ASN A 22 11.01 1.92 -8.16
CA ASN A 22 12.04 1.23 -7.38
C ASN A 22 11.93 -0.30 -7.57
N PRO A 23 12.49 -0.85 -8.66
CA PRO A 23 12.37 -2.26 -9.02
C PRO A 23 13.27 -3.18 -8.16
N ASP A 24 13.33 -2.92 -6.85
CA ASP A 24 13.95 -3.81 -5.87
C ASP A 24 12.93 -4.87 -5.41
N PHE A 25 13.11 -6.09 -5.91
CA PHE A 25 12.28 -7.24 -5.60
C PHE A 25 12.93 -8.21 -4.60
N SER A 26 13.94 -7.76 -3.85
CA SER A 26 14.68 -8.59 -2.89
C SER A 26 13.79 -9.10 -1.76
N ARG A 27 12.82 -8.28 -1.30
CA ARG A 27 11.97 -8.59 -0.14
C ARG A 27 10.47 -8.70 -0.44
N ILE A 28 9.99 -8.11 -1.53
CA ILE A 28 8.58 -8.18 -1.96
C ILE A 28 8.49 -8.15 -3.49
N LYS A 29 7.50 -8.85 -4.07
CA LYS A 29 7.36 -9.03 -5.53
C LYS A 29 6.44 -8.02 -6.22
N ARG A 30 5.85 -7.11 -5.46
CA ARG A 30 4.99 -6.02 -5.91
C ARG A 30 5.25 -4.79 -5.05
N GLN A 31 4.74 -3.64 -5.46
CA GLN A 31 4.80 -2.42 -4.66
C GLN A 31 4.24 -2.70 -3.26
N ALA A 32 5.02 -2.33 -2.23
CA ALA A 32 4.61 -2.40 -0.82
C ALA A 32 3.55 -1.32 -0.51
N LEU A 33 2.37 -1.46 -1.14
CA LEU A 33 1.22 -0.58 -1.04
C LEU A 33 -0.04 -1.43 -0.82
N HIS A 34 -0.86 -1.05 0.15
CA HIS A 34 -2.10 -1.72 0.51
C HIS A 34 -3.14 -0.69 0.93
N ALA A 35 -4.36 -0.81 0.39
CA ALA A 35 -5.49 -0.01 0.83
C ALA A 35 -6.11 -0.69 2.05
N ALA A 36 -5.69 -0.26 3.24
CA ALA A 36 -6.06 -0.90 4.50
C ALA A 36 -7.51 -0.62 4.94
N ALA A 37 -8.03 0.55 4.59
CA ALA A 37 -9.40 0.94 4.92
C ALA A 37 -10.02 1.78 3.79
N LEU A 38 -11.35 1.79 3.75
CA LEU A 38 -12.16 2.62 2.86
C LEU A 38 -13.35 3.17 3.66
N ASP A 39 -13.47 4.49 3.66
CA ASP A 39 -14.51 5.25 4.35
C ASP A 39 -15.23 6.14 3.36
N PHE A 40 -16.57 6.08 3.33
CA PHE A 40 -17.39 6.98 2.54
C PHE A 40 -18.85 6.95 2.98
N ASP A 41 -19.59 8.01 2.68
CA ASP A 41 -21.04 8.03 2.88
C ASP A 41 -21.74 7.22 1.79
N HIS A 42 -22.64 6.32 2.18
CA HIS A 42 -23.41 5.53 1.25
C HIS A 42 -24.17 6.46 0.28
N PRO A 43 -24.01 6.30 -1.05
CA PRO A 43 -24.46 7.30 -2.02
C PRO A 43 -25.99 7.50 -2.09
N VAL A 44 -26.76 6.52 -1.60
CA VAL A 44 -28.22 6.59 -1.51
C VAL A 44 -28.72 6.96 -0.11
N THR A 45 -28.29 6.25 0.94
CA THR A 45 -28.80 6.45 2.31
C THR A 45 -28.10 7.57 3.07
N GLY A 46 -26.91 7.99 2.65
CA GLY A 46 -26.07 8.96 3.37
C GLY A 46 -25.44 8.42 4.66
N GLU A 47 -25.58 7.13 4.95
CA GLU A 47 -24.98 6.52 6.13
C GLU A 47 -23.47 6.34 5.94
N ALA A 48 -22.70 6.65 6.97
CA ALA A 48 -21.26 6.44 6.95
C ALA A 48 -20.94 4.93 6.88
N LEU A 49 -20.19 4.54 5.86
CA LEU A 49 -19.70 3.18 5.68
C LEU A 49 -18.20 3.13 5.95
N HIS A 50 -17.78 2.03 6.58
CA HIS A 50 -16.39 1.74 6.88
C HIS A 50 -16.07 0.30 6.49
N PHE A 51 -14.99 0.11 5.75
CA PHE A 51 -14.48 -1.18 5.34
C PHE A 51 -13.00 -1.29 5.69
N GLU A 52 -12.58 -2.44 6.19
CA GLU A 52 -11.18 -2.75 6.46
C GLU A 52 -10.73 -3.98 5.67
N ALA A 53 -9.46 -3.99 5.27
CA ALA A 53 -8.82 -5.13 4.64
C ALA A 53 -7.57 -5.52 5.45
N PRO A 54 -7.48 -6.78 5.93
CA PRO A 54 -6.33 -7.23 6.72
C PRO A 54 -5.02 -7.10 5.94
N LEU A 55 -3.92 -6.94 6.67
CA LEU A 55 -2.60 -6.81 6.04
C LEU A 55 -2.28 -8.07 5.22
N PRO A 56 -1.93 -7.94 3.92
CA PRO A 56 -1.60 -9.09 3.08
C PRO A 56 -0.39 -9.89 3.58
N GLU A 57 -0.38 -11.19 3.28
CA GLU A 57 0.65 -12.11 3.77
C GLU A 57 2.07 -11.74 3.33
N ASP A 58 2.24 -11.21 2.12
CA ASP A 58 3.55 -10.77 1.61
C ASP A 58 4.09 -9.56 2.39
N MET A 59 3.24 -8.62 2.76
CA MET A 59 3.61 -7.48 3.62
C MET A 59 3.85 -7.92 5.06
N MET A 60 3.08 -8.88 5.59
CA MET A 60 3.37 -9.48 6.90
C MET A 60 4.76 -10.14 6.91
N LYS A 61 5.13 -10.88 5.84
CA LYS A 61 6.47 -11.47 5.69
C LYS A 61 7.55 -10.41 5.57
N LEU A 62 7.28 -9.33 4.83
CA LEU A 62 8.19 -8.19 4.71
C LEU A 62 8.50 -7.56 6.07
N LEU A 63 7.48 -7.24 6.88
CA LEU A 63 7.66 -6.64 8.22
C LEU A 63 8.52 -7.54 9.13
N LYS A 64 8.19 -8.84 9.19
CA LYS A 64 8.99 -9.83 9.92
C LYS A 64 10.45 -9.85 9.47
N SER A 65 10.72 -9.67 8.18
CA SER A 65 12.09 -9.66 7.63
C SER A 65 12.93 -8.43 8.01
N ILE A 66 12.30 -7.36 8.48
CA ILE A 66 12.97 -6.12 8.91
C ILE A 66 12.92 -5.90 10.42
N GLY A 67 12.43 -6.89 11.18
CA GLY A 67 12.38 -6.84 12.64
C GLY A 67 11.24 -5.98 13.20
N VAL A 68 10.18 -5.81 12.42
CA VAL A 68 8.92 -5.12 12.78
C VAL A 68 7.77 -6.13 12.83
#